data_AF-A0A524KEQ4-F1
#
_entry.id   AF-A0A524KEQ4-F1
#
_cell.length_a   1.000
_cell.length_b   1.000
_cell.length_c   1.000
_cell.angle_alpha   90.00
_cell.angle_beta   90.00
_cell.angle_gamma   90.00
#
_symmetry.space_group_name_H-M   'P 1'
#
loop_
_entity.id
_entity.type
_entity.pdbx_description
1 polymer ?
#
loop_
_entity_poly.entity_id
_entity_poly.type
_entity_poly.pdbx_seq_one_letter_code
_entity_poly.pdbx_strand_id
1 'polypeptide(L)'
;IESMRPGSIIMDLAAERGGNAELTKPGEVAEHKGVRIFGPLNLAGQVPVNASSLYSRNLQAFIDPFIDKEKKSLAIDWEDELAKGTAIARDGAIVNAMIAERLGVKGASSAPAKPANGKAKAPVKKNGAKSQPKGGKST
;
A
#
# COMPACT_ATOMS: atom_id res chain seq x y z
N ILE A 1 19.05 -2.03 -32.97
CA ILE A 1 20.16 -1.37 -32.23
C ILE A 1 21.41 -1.30 -33.11
N GLU A 2 21.79 -2.39 -33.79
CA GLU A 2 23.05 -2.45 -34.56
C GLU A 2 23.13 -1.53 -35.79
N SER A 3 22.01 -1.06 -36.33
CA SER A 3 21.98 -0.11 -37.46
C SER A 3 22.13 1.35 -37.05
N MET A 4 22.23 1.64 -35.75
CA MET A 4 22.35 3.00 -35.24
C MET A 4 23.78 3.51 -35.38
N ARG A 5 23.92 4.84 -35.50
CA ARG A 5 25.25 5.47 -35.56
C ARG A 5 25.97 5.35 -34.21
N PRO A 6 27.29 5.09 -34.19
CA PRO A 6 28.08 5.20 -32.97
C PRO A 6 27.91 6.56 -32.30
N GLY A 7 27.82 6.57 -30.96
CA GLY A 7 27.50 7.75 -30.15
C GLY A 7 26.02 7.92 -29.84
N SER A 8 25.13 7.11 -30.42
CA SER A 8 23.70 7.16 -30.10
C SER A 8 23.43 6.73 -28.66
N ILE A 9 22.36 7.28 -28.07
CA ILE A 9 21.89 6.94 -26.72
C ILE A 9 20.43 6.51 -26.78
N ILE A 10 20.12 5.35 -26.20
CA ILE A 10 18.77 4.83 -26.00
C ILE A 10 18.42 5.02 -24.52
N MET A 11 17.26 5.61 -24.24
CA MET A 11 16.68 5.64 -22.89
C MET A 11 15.48 4.70 -22.87
N ASP A 12 15.65 3.56 -22.20
CA ASP A 12 14.61 2.54 -22.11
C ASP A 12 13.82 2.69 -20.80
N LEU A 13 12.66 3.36 -20.90
CA LEU A 13 11.76 3.59 -19.78
C LEU A 13 11.01 2.34 -19.32
N ALA A 14 11.06 1.25 -20.10
CA ALA A 14 10.38 0.00 -19.77
C ALA A 14 11.31 -1.05 -19.15
N ALA A 15 12.53 -0.66 -18.75
CA ALA A 15 13.55 -1.55 -18.23
C ALA A 15 13.05 -2.43 -17.07
N GLU A 16 12.19 -1.91 -16.19
CA GLU A 16 11.59 -2.65 -15.07
C GLU A 16 10.67 -3.82 -15.47
N ARG A 17 10.13 -3.81 -16.70
CA ARG A 17 9.13 -4.77 -17.18
C ARG A 17 9.66 -5.66 -18.31
N GLY A 18 10.99 -5.79 -18.40
CA GLY A 18 11.67 -6.58 -19.44
C GLY A 18 12.37 -5.73 -20.51
N GLY A 19 12.14 -4.42 -20.56
CA GLY A 19 12.77 -3.51 -21.53
C GLY A 19 12.15 -3.57 -22.93
N ASN A 20 12.21 -2.44 -23.65
CA ASN A 20 11.87 -2.38 -25.07
C ASN A 20 13.06 -2.78 -25.96
N ALA A 21 14.28 -2.60 -25.47
CA ALA A 21 15.50 -3.01 -26.16
C ALA A 21 15.98 -4.36 -25.62
N GLU A 22 16.28 -5.29 -26.52
CA GLU A 22 16.75 -6.65 -26.19
C GLU A 22 18.04 -6.65 -25.34
N LEU A 23 18.85 -5.60 -25.46
CA LEU A 23 20.12 -5.43 -24.73
C LEU A 23 19.97 -4.55 -23.48
N THR A 24 18.75 -4.14 -23.12
CA THR A 24 18.52 -3.33 -21.91
C THR A 24 18.85 -4.15 -20.67
N LYS A 25 19.71 -3.59 -19.83
CA LYS A 25 20.02 -4.12 -18.50
C LYS A 25 19.37 -3.21 -17.45
N PRO A 26 18.38 -3.69 -16.69
CA PRO A 26 17.70 -2.86 -15.71
C PRO A 26 18.67 -2.33 -14.65
N GLY A 27 18.68 -1.02 -14.45
CA GLY A 27 19.54 -0.33 -13.49
C GLY A 27 20.95 0.00 -13.99
N GLU A 28 21.30 -0.41 -15.21
CA GLU A 28 22.64 -0.24 -15.76
C GLU A 28 22.65 0.59 -17.05
N VAL A 29 23.83 1.07 -17.43
CA VAL A 29 24.11 1.58 -18.78
C VAL A 29 24.81 0.47 -19.54
N ALA A 30 24.10 -0.18 -20.46
CA ALA A 30 24.71 -1.14 -21.38
C ALA A 30 25.33 -0.40 -22.57
N GLU A 31 26.42 -0.94 -23.11
CA GLU A 31 27.03 -0.43 -24.34
C GLU A 31 27.13 -1.54 -25.38
N HIS A 32 26.74 -1.23 -26.61
CA HIS A 32 26.78 -2.18 -27.72
C HIS A 32 27.06 -1.45 -29.05
N LYS A 33 28.15 -1.83 -29.74
CA LYS A 33 28.58 -1.26 -31.03
C LYS A 33 28.60 0.29 -31.05
N GLY A 34 29.05 0.89 -29.94
CA GLY A 34 29.12 2.35 -29.78
C GLY A 34 27.79 3.03 -29.46
N VAL A 35 26.71 2.27 -29.22
CA VAL A 35 25.42 2.78 -28.74
C VAL A 35 25.31 2.51 -27.24
N ARG A 36 24.95 3.53 -26.46
CA ARG A 36 24.69 3.38 -25.02
C ARG A 36 23.19 3.24 -24.76
N ILE A 37 22.81 2.30 -23.91
CA ILE A 37 21.43 1.98 -23.56
C ILE A 37 21.30 2.17 -22.06
N PHE A 38 20.51 3.15 -21.67
CA PHE A 38 20.24 3.46 -20.27
C PHE A 38 18.86 2.96 -19.89
N GLY A 39 18.81 1.98 -18.98
CA GLY A 39 17.55 1.43 -18.45
C GLY A 39 17.37 1.78 -16.98
N PRO A 40 17.02 3.03 -16.61
CA PRO A 40 16.89 3.43 -15.22
C PRO A 40 15.76 2.66 -14.51
N LEU A 41 16.02 2.24 -13.27
CA LEU A 41 15.00 1.81 -12.33
C LEU A 41 14.50 3.02 -11.56
N ASN A 42 13.21 3.05 -11.23
CA ASN A 42 12.54 4.09 -10.44
C ASN A 42 12.91 5.51 -10.91
N LEU A 43 12.62 5.81 -12.19
CA LEU A 43 12.92 7.12 -12.77
C LEU A 43 12.25 8.27 -12.01
N ALA A 44 11.04 8.06 -11.47
CA ALA A 44 10.36 9.05 -10.63
C ALA A 44 11.17 9.41 -9.38
N GLY A 45 11.93 8.46 -8.84
CA GLY A 45 12.85 8.68 -7.73
C GLY A 45 14.02 9.63 -8.05
N GLN A 46 14.33 9.87 -9.32
CA GLN A 46 15.35 10.85 -9.73
C GLN A 46 14.83 12.31 -9.67
N VAL A 47 13.51 12.51 -9.58
CA VAL A 47 12.87 13.83 -9.45
C VAL A 47 11.93 13.87 -8.23
N PRO A 48 12.44 13.58 -7.03
CA PRO A 48 11.62 13.21 -5.87
C PRO A 48 10.67 14.32 -5.40
N VAL A 49 11.08 15.59 -5.50
CA VAL A 49 10.26 16.74 -5.10
C VAL A 49 8.97 16.81 -5.93
N ASN A 50 9.11 16.73 -7.26
CA ASN A 50 7.97 16.83 -8.17
C ASN A 50 7.13 15.56 -8.14
N ALA A 51 7.78 14.39 -8.13
CA ALA A 51 7.11 13.10 -8.03
C ALA A 51 6.24 13.01 -6.77
N SER A 52 6.79 13.40 -5.61
CA SER A 52 6.06 13.42 -4.35
C SER A 52 4.88 14.39 -4.39
N SER A 53 5.08 15.61 -4.89
CA SER A 53 4.02 16.62 -4.96
C SER A 53 2.84 16.17 -5.83
N LEU A 54 3.13 15.55 -7.00
CA LEU A 54 2.10 15.02 -7.89
C LEU A 54 1.42 13.78 -7.30
N TYR A 55 2.18 12.88 -6.70
CA TYR A 55 1.63 11.67 -6.07
C TYR A 55 0.71 12.01 -4.88
N SER A 56 1.12 12.94 -4.02
CA SER A 56 0.28 13.41 -2.90
C SER A 56 -1.02 14.04 -3.37
N ARG A 57 -1.01 14.82 -4.46
CA ARG A 57 -2.24 15.37 -5.06
C ARG A 57 -3.17 14.28 -5.56
N ASN A 58 -2.63 13.26 -6.22
CA ASN A 58 -3.42 12.12 -6.70
C ASN A 58 -4.03 11.33 -5.53
N LEU A 59 -3.25 11.09 -4.47
CA LEU A 59 -3.74 10.42 -3.26
C LEU A 59 -4.83 11.23 -2.56
N GLN A 60 -4.66 12.55 -2.43
CA GLN A 60 -5.66 13.42 -1.84
C GLN A 60 -6.97 13.37 -2.62
N ALA A 61 -6.91 13.55 -3.95
CA ALA A 61 -8.09 13.48 -4.80
C ALA A 61 -8.79 12.11 -4.74
N PHE A 62 -8.04 11.03 -4.53
CA PHE A 62 -8.58 9.68 -4.37
C PHE A 62 -9.22 9.45 -2.99
N ILE A 63 -8.68 10.02 -1.92
CA ILE A 63 -9.17 9.81 -0.55
C ILE A 63 -10.34 10.76 -0.21
N ASP A 64 -10.35 11.97 -0.78
CA ASP A 64 -11.37 12.99 -0.50
C ASP A 64 -12.83 12.49 -0.61
N PRO A 65 -13.21 11.67 -1.61
CA PRO A 65 -14.55 11.09 -1.70
C PRO A 65 -14.92 10.14 -0.54
N PHE A 66 -13.93 9.54 0.11
CA PHE A 66 -14.15 8.56 1.19
C PHE A 66 -14.22 9.21 2.58
N ILE A 67 -14.00 10.52 2.70
CA ILE A 67 -14.03 11.22 3.99
C ILE A 67 -15.40 11.85 4.21
N ASP A 68 -16.10 11.39 5.24
CA ASP A 68 -17.24 12.10 5.80
C ASP A 68 -16.72 13.25 6.66
N LYS A 69 -16.87 14.48 6.15
CA LYS A 69 -16.37 15.71 6.81
C LYS A 69 -17.15 16.04 8.09
N GLU A 70 -18.40 15.62 8.21
CA GLU A 70 -19.23 15.88 9.39
C GLU A 70 -18.87 14.92 10.52
N LYS A 71 -18.77 13.63 10.19
CA LYS A 71 -18.43 12.58 11.17
C LYS A 71 -16.93 12.46 11.43
N LYS A 72 -16.11 13.16 10.64
CA LYS A 72 -14.63 13.07 10.65
C LYS A 72 -14.15 11.62 10.59
N SER A 73 -14.82 10.83 9.75
CA SER A 73 -14.61 9.39 9.65
C SER A 73 -14.42 8.98 8.20
N LEU A 74 -13.65 7.91 8.00
CA LEU A 74 -13.54 7.25 6.71
C LEU A 74 -14.82 6.45 6.45
N ALA A 75 -15.62 6.90 5.49
CA ALA A 75 -16.88 6.30 5.07
C ALA A 75 -16.74 5.82 3.62
N ILE A 76 -16.09 4.67 3.45
CA ILE A 76 -15.96 4.03 2.13
C ILE A 76 -17.27 3.33 1.80
N ASP A 77 -17.91 3.77 0.72
CA ASP A 77 -18.95 2.99 0.06
C ASP A 77 -18.27 1.90 -0.77
N TRP A 78 -18.53 0.64 -0.42
CA TRP A 78 -17.95 -0.52 -1.11
C TRP A 78 -18.70 -0.90 -2.37
N GLU A 79 -19.86 -0.28 -2.60
CA GLU A 79 -20.59 -0.42 -3.85
C GLU A 79 -20.11 0.56 -4.93
N ASP A 80 -19.38 1.60 -4.53
CA ASP A 80 -18.78 2.60 -5.42
C ASP A 80 -17.71 2.00 -6.35
N GLU A 81 -17.66 2.50 -7.58
CA GLU A 81 -16.75 1.99 -8.61
C GLU A 81 -15.28 2.22 -8.26
N LEU A 82 -14.93 3.34 -7.59
CA LEU A 82 -13.55 3.61 -7.17
C LEU A 82 -13.10 2.60 -6.12
N ALA A 83 -13.96 2.32 -5.14
CA ALA A 83 -13.66 1.34 -4.09
C ALA A 83 -13.55 -0.08 -4.67
N LYS A 84 -14.49 -0.51 -5.52
CA LYS A 84 -14.46 -1.83 -6.18
C LYS A 84 -13.27 -2.01 -7.10
N GLY A 85 -12.92 -0.98 -7.88
CA GLY A 85 -11.84 -1.03 -8.84
C GLY A 85 -10.45 -1.10 -8.19
N THR A 86 -10.29 -0.50 -7.01
CA THR A 86 -8.99 -0.37 -6.34
C THR A 86 -8.78 -1.30 -5.15
N ALA A 87 -9.84 -1.74 -4.47
CA ALA A 87 -9.73 -2.63 -3.32
C ALA A 87 -9.35 -4.05 -3.76
N ILE A 88 -8.17 -4.53 -3.33
CA ILE A 88 -7.71 -5.89 -3.63
C ILE A 88 -8.13 -6.87 -2.54
N ALA A 89 -7.93 -6.50 -1.28
CA ALA A 89 -8.22 -7.34 -0.12
C ALA A 89 -8.87 -6.55 1.01
N ARG A 90 -9.75 -7.20 1.76
CA ARG A 90 -10.46 -6.64 2.91
C ARG A 90 -10.81 -7.75 3.89
N ASP A 91 -10.72 -7.47 5.19
CA ASP A 91 -11.14 -8.38 6.27
C ASP A 91 -10.50 -9.79 6.17
N GLY A 92 -9.27 -9.85 5.65
CA GLY A 92 -8.52 -11.11 5.47
C GLY A 92 -8.86 -11.90 4.19
N ALA A 93 -9.69 -11.37 3.30
CA ALA A 93 -10.06 -12.01 2.05
C ALA A 93 -9.75 -11.15 0.81
N ILE A 94 -9.54 -11.81 -0.33
CA ILE A 94 -9.42 -11.14 -1.64
C ILE A 94 -10.82 -10.81 -2.13
N VAL A 95 -11.08 -9.53 -2.39
CA VAL A 95 -12.37 -9.01 -2.86
C VAL A 95 -12.36 -8.67 -4.35
N ASN A 96 -11.18 -8.46 -4.94
CA ASN A 96 -11.05 -8.17 -6.36
C ASN A 96 -11.13 -9.45 -7.21
N ALA A 97 -12.14 -9.53 -8.08
CA ALA A 97 -12.39 -10.71 -8.90
C ALA A 97 -11.23 -11.05 -9.86
N MET A 98 -10.63 -10.04 -10.50
CA MET A 98 -9.50 -10.25 -11.44
C MET A 98 -8.28 -10.83 -10.72
N ILE A 99 -7.98 -10.34 -9.52
CA ILE A 99 -6.86 -10.83 -8.73
C ILE A 99 -7.14 -12.22 -8.15
N ALA A 100 -8.36 -12.47 -7.69
CA ALA A 100 -8.78 -13.78 -7.19
C ALA A 100 -8.64 -14.87 -8.28
N GLU A 101 -9.08 -14.59 -9.49
CA GLU A 101 -8.94 -15.50 -10.65
C GLU A 101 -7.46 -15.77 -10.97
N ARG A 102 -6.64 -14.72 -11.05
CA ARG A 102 -5.20 -14.85 -11.36
C ARG A 102 -4.41 -15.63 -10.31
N LEU A 103 -4.85 -15.58 -9.05
CA LEU A 103 -4.21 -16.29 -7.95
C LEU A 103 -4.82 -17.68 -7.69
N GLY A 104 -5.88 -18.07 -8.40
CA GLY A 104 -6.56 -19.34 -8.20
C GLY A 104 -7.26 -19.46 -6.84
N VAL A 105 -7.56 -18.34 -6.18
CA VAL A 105 -8.23 -18.28 -4.87
C VAL A 105 -9.70 -17.93 -5.11
N LYS A 106 -10.64 -18.71 -4.55
CA LYS A 106 -12.06 -18.33 -4.57
C LYS A 106 -12.23 -17.03 -3.77
N GLY A 107 -12.49 -15.91 -4.46
CA GLY A 107 -12.75 -14.61 -3.84
C GLY A 107 -13.89 -14.75 -2.82
N ALA A 108 -13.66 -14.34 -1.57
CA ALA A 108 -14.69 -14.44 -0.56
C ALA A 108 -15.68 -13.30 -0.78
N SER A 109 -16.88 -13.65 -1.22
CA SER A 109 -18.06 -12.82 -1.11
C SER A 109 -18.20 -12.35 0.35
N SER A 110 -18.48 -11.06 0.49
CA SER A 110 -18.65 -10.31 1.73
C SER A 110 -19.41 -11.03 2.85
N ALA A 111 -18.77 -11.17 4.00
CA ALA A 111 -19.44 -11.25 5.30
C ALA A 111 -18.60 -10.45 6.32
N PRO A 112 -19.18 -9.46 7.03
CA PRO A 112 -18.41 -8.60 7.92
C PRO A 112 -17.90 -9.40 9.13
N ALA A 113 -16.59 -9.37 9.36
CA ALA A 113 -16.00 -9.85 10.60
C ALA A 113 -16.52 -9.01 11.78
N LYS A 114 -17.38 -9.63 12.58
CA LYS A 114 -17.96 -9.07 13.81
C LYS A 114 -16.82 -8.61 14.74
N PRO A 115 -16.84 -7.38 15.28
CA PRO A 115 -15.77 -6.92 16.17
C PRO A 115 -15.77 -7.76 17.45
N ALA A 116 -14.63 -8.39 17.74
CA ALA A 116 -14.39 -9.13 18.97
C ALA A 116 -14.27 -8.14 20.14
N ASN A 117 -15.41 -7.77 20.74
CA ASN A 117 -15.41 -7.11 22.03
C ASN A 117 -15.28 -8.16 23.14
N GLY A 118 -14.05 -8.44 23.55
CA GLY A 118 -13.72 -9.35 24.64
C GLY A 118 -13.44 -8.60 25.94
N LYS A 119 -14.50 -8.32 26.71
CA LYS A 119 -14.37 -8.08 28.16
C LYS A 119 -13.69 -9.30 28.79
N ALA A 120 -12.50 -9.15 29.34
CA ALA A 120 -11.92 -10.12 30.26
C ALA A 120 -12.08 -9.61 31.70
N LYS A 121 -13.07 -10.16 32.41
CA LYS A 121 -13.15 -10.13 33.88
C LYS A 121 -12.72 -11.50 34.42
N ALA A 122 -11.78 -11.45 35.38
CA ALA A 122 -11.50 -12.41 36.48
C ALA A 122 -10.85 -13.77 36.11
N PRO A 123 -10.09 -14.45 37.00
CA PRO A 123 -10.25 -14.45 38.46
C PRO A 123 -8.98 -14.40 39.36
N VAL A 124 -9.31 -14.34 40.66
CA VAL A 124 -8.55 -14.14 41.90
C VAL A 124 -7.55 -15.26 42.24
N LYS A 125 -6.43 -14.92 42.91
CA LYS A 125 -5.88 -15.74 44.02
C LYS A 125 -5.36 -14.86 45.16
N LYS A 126 -5.65 -15.35 46.36
CA LYS A 126 -5.63 -14.73 47.69
C LYS A 126 -4.30 -15.07 48.41
N ASN A 127 -3.91 -14.21 49.35
CA ASN A 127 -3.08 -14.40 50.56
C ASN A 127 -2.14 -13.19 50.68
N GLY A 128 -2.14 -12.33 51.70
CA GLY A 128 -2.71 -12.36 53.04
C GLY A 128 -1.62 -11.93 54.02
N ALA A 129 -1.61 -10.67 54.48
CA ALA A 129 -0.95 -10.25 55.72
C ALA A 129 -1.35 -8.82 56.13
N LYS A 130 -2.06 -8.77 57.26
CA LYS A 130 -2.32 -7.72 58.25
C LYS A 130 -1.47 -6.42 58.17
N SER A 131 -2.14 -5.27 58.29
CA SER A 131 -2.17 -4.45 59.53
C SER A 131 -2.90 -3.10 59.33
N GLN A 132 -3.99 -2.90 60.08
CA GLN A 132 -4.58 -1.59 60.41
C GLN A 132 -4.04 -1.16 61.79
N PRO A 133 -3.97 0.14 62.13
CA PRO A 133 -5.11 0.87 62.71
C PRO A 133 -5.28 2.30 62.12
N LYS A 134 -6.49 2.77 61.81
CA LYS A 134 -7.50 3.48 62.63
C LYS A 134 -7.11 4.90 63.12
N GLY A 135 -8.00 5.86 62.80
CA GLY A 135 -8.16 7.19 63.41
C GLY A 135 -7.75 8.31 62.44
N GLY A 136 -8.51 9.35 62.15
CA GLY A 136 -9.74 9.90 62.73
C GLY A 136 -10.18 11.11 61.89
N LYS A 137 -11.42 11.55 62.11
CA LYS A 137 -12.14 12.64 61.42
C LYS A 137 -11.49 14.03 61.59
N SER A 138 -11.84 14.90 60.63
CA SER A 138 -12.22 16.33 60.82
C SER A 138 -11.12 17.33 61.17
N THR A 139 -10.83 18.24 60.24
CA THR A 139 -11.02 19.70 60.33
C THR A 139 -10.76 20.31 58.96
#